data_AF-A0A3D3UUW8-F1
#
_entry.id   AF-A0A3D3UUW8-F1
#
_cell.length_a   1.000
_cell.length_b   1.000
_cell.length_c   1.000
_cell.angle_alpha   90.00
_cell.angle_beta   90.00
_cell.angle_gamma   90.00
#
_symmetry.space_group_name_H-M   'P 1'
#
loop_
_entity.id
_entity.type
_entity.pdbx_description
1 polymer ?
#
loop_
_entity_poly.entity_id
_entity_poly.type
_entity_poly.pdbx_seq_one_letter_code
_entity_poly.pdbx_strand_id
1 'polypeptide(L)' 'MDSLSFPKIQRTAFKVSSLFDQSDEKSYWLSKTPYERLEAVELMRRIIYGYDPSTTRLQRVFEATQRSSG' A
#
# COMPACT_ATOMS: atom_id res chain seq x y z
N MET A 1 -13.88 23.53 1.71
CA MET A 1 -12.65 22.71 1.71
C MET A 1 -13.05 21.36 1.16
N ASP A 2 -12.56 21.01 -0.03
CA ASP A 2 -12.79 19.68 -0.60
C ASP A 2 -12.37 18.63 0.42
N SER A 3 -13.31 17.75 0.78
CA SER A 3 -12.99 16.53 1.51
C SER A 3 -12.02 15.75 0.64
N LEU A 4 -10.72 15.79 0.96
CA LEU A 4 -9.69 15.07 0.22
C LEU A 4 -9.92 13.57 0.42
N SER A 5 -10.74 12.97 -0.43
CA SER A 5 -11.09 11.55 -0.36
C SER A 5 -9.81 10.72 -0.43
N PHE A 6 -9.52 9.95 0.61
CA PHE A 6 -8.39 9.02 0.57
C PHE A 6 -8.67 7.92 -0.47
N PRO A 7 -7.64 7.49 -1.22
CA PRO A 7 -7.79 6.40 -2.15
C PRO A 7 -8.18 5.12 -1.39
N LYS A 8 -9.14 4.37 -1.95
CA LYS A 8 -9.55 3.07 -1.41
C LYS A 8 -8.44 2.05 -1.66
N ILE A 9 -8.14 1.24 -0.64
CA ILE A 9 -7.18 0.14 -0.77
C ILE A 9 -7.70 -0.92 -1.76
N GLN A 10 -6.87 -1.31 -2.72
CA GLN A 10 -7.16 -2.43 -3.62
C GLN A 10 -6.77 -3.75 -2.93
N ARG A 11 -7.77 -4.44 -2.37
CA ARG A 11 -7.54 -5.67 -1.58
C ARG A 11 -7.16 -6.91 -2.40
N THR A 12 -7.12 -6.79 -3.71
CA THR A 12 -6.77 -7.89 -4.63
C THR A 12 -5.33 -7.81 -5.12
N ALA A 13 -4.64 -6.69 -4.89
CA ALA A 13 -3.29 -6.44 -5.36
C ALA A 13 -2.25 -6.80 -4.28
N PHE A 14 -2.30 -8.04 -3.78
CA PHE A 14 -1.32 -8.56 -2.82
C PHE A 14 -0.52 -9.70 -3.44
N LYS A 15 0.76 -9.77 -3.08
CA LYS A 15 1.65 -10.86 -3.45
C LYS A 15 2.34 -11.36 -2.18
N VAL A 16 2.29 -12.67 -1.94
CA VAL A 16 3.06 -13.31 -0.88
C VAL A 16 4.45 -13.59 -1.44
N SER A 17 5.49 -13.08 -0.79
CA SER A 17 6.89 -13.30 -1.14
C SER A 17 7.69 -13.74 0.09
N SER A 18 8.78 -14.47 -0.13
CA SER A 18 9.74 -14.76 0.93
C SER A 18 10.45 -13.49 1.37
N LEU A 19 10.74 -13.36 2.66
CA LEU A 19 11.57 -12.27 3.18
C LEU A 19 13.03 -12.36 2.70
N PHE A 20 13.47 -13.56 2.32
CA PHE A 20 14.85 -13.82 1.87
C PHE A 20 15.02 -13.71 0.35
N ASP A 21 13.92 -13.61 -0.41
CA ASP A 21 13.99 -13.42 -1.85
C ASP A 21 14.29 -11.96 -2.19
N GLN A 22 14.79 -11.73 -3.41
CA GLN A 22 14.94 -10.37 -3.92
C GLN A 22 13.56 -9.71 -4.05
N SER A 23 13.42 -8.53 -3.44
CA SER A 23 12.20 -7.73 -3.51
C SER A 23 11.90 -7.25 -4.94
N ASP A 24 10.65 -7.37 -5.36
CA ASP A 24 10.15 -6.86 -6.65
C ASP A 24 9.69 -5.39 -6.58
N GLU A 25 9.77 -4.77 -5.41
CA GLU A 25 9.37 -3.37 -5.18
C GLU A 25 10.05 -2.41 -6.15
N LYS A 26 11.36 -2.57 -6.37
CA LYS A 26 12.11 -1.69 -7.28
C LYS A 26 11.57 -1.77 -8.71
N SER A 27 11.35 -2.99 -9.20
CA SER A 27 10.79 -3.22 -10.53
C SER A 27 9.38 -2.67 -10.66
N TYR A 28 8.56 -2.86 -9.62
CA TYR A 28 7.22 -2.27 -9.54
C TYR A 28 7.26 -0.74 -9.66
N TRP A 29 8.08 -0.06 -8.85
CA TRP A 29 8.16 1.41 -8.89
C TRP A 29 8.71 1.96 -10.20
N LEU A 30 9.62 1.22 -10.85
CA LEU A 30 10.14 1.58 -12.17
C LEU A 30 9.12 1.37 -13.30
N SER A 31 8.12 0.50 -13.11
CA SER A 31 7.00 0.34 -14.04
C SER A 31 6.01 1.51 -14.02
N LYS A 32 6.06 2.37 -12.99
CA LYS A 32 5.16 3.52 -12.82
C LYS A 32 5.73 4.78 -13.47
N THR A 33 4.83 5.61 -13.97
CA THR A 33 5.19 6.95 -14.47
C THR A 33 5.77 7.80 -13.33
N PRO A 34 6.57 8.84 -13.65
CA PRO A 34 7.04 9.79 -12.65
C PRO A 34 5.89 10.45 -11.87
N TYR A 35 4.75 10.72 -12.52
CA TYR A 35 3.59 11.34 -11.90
C TYR A 35 2.94 10.44 -10.85
N GLU A 36 2.66 9.17 -11.19
CA GLU A 36 2.10 8.20 -10.24
C GLU A 36 3.00 8.00 -9.00
N ARG A 37 4.32 8.07 -9.19
CA ARG A 37 5.28 8.00 -8.07
C ARG A 37 5.17 9.23 -7.16
N LEU A 38 5.02 10.42 -7.72
CA LEU A 38 4.81 11.64 -6.95
C LEU A 38 3.48 11.63 -6.19
N GLU A 39 2.41 11.13 -6.81
CA GLU A 39 1.12 10.95 -6.15
C GLU A 39 1.21 10.00 -4.94
N ALA A 40 1.95 8.89 -5.10
CA ALA A 40 2.18 7.95 -3.99
C ALA A 40 2.97 8.60 -2.84
N VAL A 41 3.96 9.44 -3.14
CA VAL A 41 4.72 10.19 -2.12
C VAL A 41 3.83 11.22 -1.42
N GLU A 42 2.99 11.96 -2.14
CA GLU A 42 2.05 12.91 -1.53
C GLU A 42 1.03 12.20 -0.64
N LEU A 43 0.55 11.03 -1.05
CA LEU A 43 -0.30 10.20 -0.21
C LEU A 43 0.42 9.80 1.09
N MET A 44 1.67 9.35 1.02
CA MET A 44 2.47 9.04 2.21
C MET A 44 2.67 10.26 3.10
N ARG A 45 2.98 11.42 2.52
CA ARG A 45 3.11 12.70 3.24
C ARG A 45 1.83 13.01 4.00
N ARG A 46 0.67 12.91 3.35
CA ARG A 46 -0.64 13.17 3.97
C ARG A 46 -0.94 12.22 5.13
N ILE A 47 -0.59 10.93 4.99
CA ILE A 47 -0.75 9.92 6.04
C ILE A 47 0.16 10.23 7.23
N ILE A 48 1.45 10.49 7.01
CA ILE A 48 2.45 10.71 8.07
C ILE A 48 2.13 11.96 8.89
N TYR A 49 1.68 13.02 8.24
CA TYR A 49 1.39 14.30 8.89
C TYR A 49 -0.07 14.47 9.35
N GLY A 50 -0.90 13.42 9.21
CA GLY A 50 -2.23 13.40 9.82
C GLY A 50 -3.19 14.46 9.27
N TYR A 51 -3.12 14.77 7.97
CA TYR A 51 -4.04 15.71 7.31
C TYR A 51 -5.51 15.25 7.31
N ASP A 52 -5.79 14.05 7.84
CA ASP A 52 -7.13 13.59 8.18
C ASP A 52 -7.18 13.07 9.64
N PRO A 53 -8.01 13.69 10.51
CA PRO A 53 -8.18 13.28 11.90
C PRO A 53 -8.84 11.90 12.06
N SER A 54 -9.39 11.33 10.97
CA SER A 54 -10.01 10.02 10.91
C SER A 54 -9.16 8.95 10.23
N THR A 55 -7.85 9.20 10.03
CA THR A 55 -6.87 8.26 9.47
C THR A 55 -6.93 6.91 10.21
N THR A 56 -7.86 6.07 9.74
CA THR A 56 -8.12 4.75 10.25
C THR A 56 -6.93 3.94 9.79
N ARG A 57 -5.88 3.94 10.62
CA ARG A 57 -4.65 3.21 10.37
C ARG A 57 -5.05 1.80 9.92
N LEU A 58 -4.44 1.33 8.83
CA LEU A 58 -4.66 -0.05 8.38
C LEU A 58 -4.51 -0.98 9.59
N GLN A 59 -5.57 -1.75 9.85
CA GLN A 59 -5.61 -2.66 10.98
C GLN A 59 -4.50 -3.70 10.77
N ARG A 60 -3.60 -3.85 11.75
CA ARG A 60 -2.37 -4.66 11.64
C ARG A 60 -2.62 -6.18 11.72
N VAL A 61 -3.81 -6.62 11.37
CA VAL A 61 -4.18 -8.04 11.34
C VAL A 61 -4.14 -8.49 9.90
N PHE A 62 -2.97 -8.94 9.47
CA PHE A 62 -2.80 -9.66 8.21
C PHE A 62 -2.34 -11.08 8.58
N GLU A 63 -3.17 -12.08 8.29
CA GLU A 63 -2.87 -13.49 8.53
C GLU A 63 -2.69 -14.18 7.18
N ALA A 64 -1.51 -14.78 6.95
CA ALA A 64 -1.28 -15.65 5.81
C ALA A 64 -1.59 -17.09 6.22
N THR A 65 -2.59 -17.71 5.61
CA THR A 65 -2.96 -19.11 5.87
C THR A 65 -2.62 -20.00 4.67
N GLN A 66 -2.18 -21.23 4.92
CA GLN A 66 -1.90 -22.24 3.89
C GLN A 66 -2.92 -23.37 4.01
N ARG A 67 -3.61 -23.68 2.92
CA ARG A 67 -4.49 -24.86 2.86
C ARG A 67 -3.62 -26.10 2.65
N SER A 68 -3.63 -27.04 3.58
CA SER A 68 -3.02 -28.36 3.36
C SER A 68 -3.82 -29.11 2.27
N SER A 69 -3.13 -29.60 1.25
CA SER A 69 -3.70 -30.56 0.31
C SER A 69 -3.92 -31.88 1.05
N GLY A 70 -5.18 -32.30 1.17
CA GLY A 70 -5.55 -33.64 1.62
C GLY A 70 -5.39 -34.68 0.54
#